data_AF-A0A1I8NK76-F1
#
_entry.id   AF-A0A1I8NK76-F1
#
_cell.length_a   1.000
_cell.length_b   1.000
_cell.length_c   1.000
_cell.angle_alpha   90.00
_cell.angle_beta   90.00
_cell.angle_gamma   90.00
#
_symmetry.space_group_name_H-M   'P 1'
#
loop_
_entity.id
_entity.type
_entity.pdbx_description
1 polymer ?
#
loop_
_entity_poly.entity_id
_entity_poly.type
_entity_poly.pdbx_seq_one_letter_code
_entity_poly.pdbx_strand_id
1 'polypeptide(L)'
;NDWCYGPYLKQEMDACVATYGATQADLFDLLYLNPARNFQMKCFRACAFNACRGFNLDGSFAEHVPYTLAFSVSRINAERGIAVREAAKYCIKALRSISFGHLRRGSNVCEDSDYLLQCLGMNTPPGTNFVGAF
;
A
#
# COMPACT_ATOMS: atom_id res chain seq x y z
N ASN A 1 -0.62 -15.74 -6.27
CA ASN A 1 -0.67 -14.26 -6.17
C ASN A 1 0.28 -13.68 -7.23
N ASP A 2 0.24 -14.23 -8.44
CA ASP A 2 1.42 -14.21 -9.31
C ASP A 2 1.61 -12.92 -10.13
N TRP A 3 0.73 -11.98 -9.86
CA TRP A 3 0.52 -10.72 -10.55
C TRP A 3 0.78 -9.53 -9.62
N CYS A 4 1.32 -9.75 -8.41
CA CYS A 4 1.76 -8.69 -7.49
C CYS A 4 3.18 -8.94 -6.97
N TYR A 5 4.07 -9.43 -7.84
CA TYR A 5 5.49 -9.60 -7.52
C TYR A 5 6.39 -9.53 -8.75
N GLY A 6 7.68 -9.30 -8.50
CA GLY A 6 8.75 -9.52 -9.48
C GLY A 6 8.60 -8.66 -10.75
N PRO A 7 8.90 -9.21 -11.95
CA PRO A 7 8.95 -8.43 -13.18
C PRO A 7 7.64 -7.70 -13.53
N TYR A 8 6.48 -8.33 -13.27
CA TYR A 8 5.19 -7.73 -13.55
C TYR A 8 4.94 -6.50 -12.64
N LEU A 9 5.14 -6.67 -11.33
CA LEU A 9 4.99 -5.55 -10.38
C LEU A 9 5.97 -4.42 -10.70
N LYS A 10 7.20 -4.75 -11.09
CA LYS A 10 8.20 -3.75 -11.50
C LYS A 10 7.74 -2.95 -12.71
N GLN A 11 7.23 -3.61 -13.76
CA GLN A 11 6.73 -2.92 -14.96
C GLN A 11 5.57 -1.97 -14.64
N GLU A 12 4.61 -2.43 -13.82
CA GLU A 12 3.48 -1.60 -13.40
C GLU A 12 3.93 -0.42 -12.54
N MET A 13 4.92 -0.62 -11.67
CA MET A 13 5.52 0.47 -10.90
C MET A 13 6.21 1.50 -11.80
N ASP A 14 6.97 1.07 -12.80
CA ASP A 14 7.61 1.97 -13.77
C ASP A 14 6.56 2.81 -14.52
N ALA A 15 5.41 2.23 -14.88
CA ALA A 15 4.29 2.96 -15.46
C ALA A 15 3.67 3.98 -14.50
N CYS A 16 3.50 3.61 -13.23
CA CYS A 16 3.01 4.51 -12.18
C CYS A 16 4.00 5.66 -11.92
N VAL A 17 5.30 5.38 -11.95
CA VAL A 17 6.37 6.37 -11.82
C VAL A 17 6.26 7.41 -12.93
N ALA A 18 6.14 6.97 -14.19
CA ALA A 18 5.98 7.86 -15.33
C ALA A 18 4.70 8.71 -15.25
N THR A 19 3.60 8.12 -14.78
CA THR A 19 2.30 8.79 -14.69
C THR A 19 2.28 9.90 -13.64
N TYR A 20 2.87 9.65 -12.47
CA TYR A 20 2.80 10.56 -11.32
C TYR A 20 4.08 11.35 -11.07
N GLY A 21 5.10 11.19 -11.92
CA GLY A 21 6.39 11.88 -11.80
C GLY A 21 7.15 11.49 -10.54
N ALA A 22 7.04 10.23 -10.09
CA ALA A 22 7.73 9.76 -8.90
C ALA A 22 9.25 9.69 -9.14
N THR A 23 10.02 9.97 -8.10
CA THR A 23 11.49 9.92 -8.12
C THR A 23 11.99 8.63 -7.49
N GLN A 24 13.28 8.31 -7.67
CA GLN A 24 13.90 7.17 -6.99
C GLN A 24 13.76 7.24 -5.46
N ALA A 25 13.74 8.45 -4.89
CA ALA A 25 13.47 8.65 -3.46
C ALA A 25 12.04 8.26 -3.08
N ASP A 26 11.06 8.52 -3.94
CA ASP A 26 9.67 8.14 -3.68
C ASP A 26 9.47 6.62 -3.73
N LEU A 27 10.19 5.92 -4.62
CA LEU A 27 10.26 4.45 -4.61
C LEU A 27 10.88 3.94 -3.31
N PHE A 28 12.01 4.51 -2.90
CA PHE A 28 12.65 4.13 -1.64
C PHE A 28 11.68 4.30 -0.47
N ASP A 29 11.01 5.45 -0.39
CA ASP A 29 10.04 5.70 0.67
C ASP A 29 8.85 4.73 0.64
N LEU A 30 8.36 4.32 -0.54
CA LEU A 30 7.37 3.25 -0.65
C LEU A 30 7.94 1.93 -0.13
N LEU A 31 9.14 1.54 -0.57
CA LEU A 31 9.75 0.26 -0.21
C LEU A 31 9.87 0.11 1.31
N TYR A 32 10.25 1.19 2.01
CA TYR A 32 10.46 1.19 3.46
C TYR A 32 9.28 1.70 4.28
N LEU A 33 8.09 1.84 3.68
CA LEU A 33 6.88 2.32 4.36
C LEU A 33 7.02 3.71 5.02
N ASN A 34 7.91 4.56 4.50
CA ASN A 34 8.02 5.94 4.96
C ASN A 34 6.77 6.74 4.56
N PRO A 35 6.42 7.85 5.23
CA PRO A 35 5.29 8.71 4.82
C PRO A 35 5.50 9.32 3.43
N ALA A 36 4.41 9.52 2.67
CA ALA A 36 4.49 10.26 1.41
C ALA A 36 4.70 11.76 1.65
N ARG A 37 5.58 12.37 0.86
CA ARG A 37 5.96 13.79 1.01
C ARG A 37 4.94 14.77 0.41
N ASN A 38 4.18 14.31 -0.58
CA ASN A 38 3.21 15.14 -1.30
C ASN A 38 2.09 14.26 -1.91
N PHE A 39 1.06 14.92 -2.44
CA PHE A 39 -0.11 14.25 -3.01
C PHE A 39 0.22 13.38 -4.24
N GLN A 40 1.16 13.80 -5.09
CA GLN A 40 1.57 13.02 -6.27
C GLN A 40 2.16 11.66 -5.85
N MET A 41 3.00 11.67 -4.83
CA MET A 41 3.58 10.46 -4.26
C MET A 41 2.52 9.54 -3.63
N LYS A 42 1.50 10.09 -2.97
CA LYS A 42 0.35 9.30 -2.51
C LYS A 42 -0.37 8.62 -3.66
N CYS A 43 -0.57 9.32 -4.78
CA CYS A 43 -1.21 8.73 -5.95
C CYS A 43 -0.33 7.72 -6.68
N PHE A 44 0.99 7.91 -6.71
CA PHE A 44 1.94 6.89 -7.15
C PHE A 44 1.75 5.59 -6.34
N ARG A 45 1.67 5.68 -5.01
CA ARG A 45 1.43 4.52 -4.13
C ARG A 45 0.10 3.84 -4.41
N ALA A 46 -0.96 4.63 -4.61
CA ALA A 46 -2.27 4.09 -4.97
C ALA A 46 -2.26 3.39 -6.34
N CYS A 47 -1.55 3.94 -7.32
CA CYS A 47 -1.36 3.31 -8.61
C CYS A 47 -0.66 1.94 -8.47
N ALA A 48 0.44 1.88 -7.70
CA ALA A 48 1.14 0.63 -7.43
C ALA A 48 0.25 -0.40 -6.71
N PHE A 49 -0.58 0.05 -5.75
CA PHE A 49 -1.59 -0.80 -5.12
C PHE A 49 -2.64 -1.31 -6.11
N ASN A 50 -3.07 -0.45 -7.04
CA ASN A 50 -4.09 -0.79 -8.02
C ASN A 50 -3.57 -1.77 -9.08
N ALA A 51 -2.28 -1.76 -9.39
CA ALA A 51 -1.64 -2.80 -10.21
C ALA A 51 -1.86 -4.21 -9.62
N CYS A 52 -1.92 -4.31 -8.29
CA CYS A 52 -2.29 -5.52 -7.56
C CYS A 52 -3.80 -5.65 -7.28
N ARG A 53 -4.64 -4.93 -8.04
CA ARG A 53 -6.10 -4.78 -7.85
C ARG A 53 -6.46 -4.46 -6.40
N GLY A 54 -5.74 -3.52 -5.80
CA GLY A 54 -5.97 -3.10 -4.43
C GLY A 54 -7.34 -2.44 -4.20
N PHE A 55 -8.03 -2.01 -5.26
CA PHE A 55 -9.30 -1.31 -5.18
C PHE A 55 -10.41 -2.01 -5.96
N ASN A 56 -11.63 -1.89 -5.44
CA ASN A 56 -12.86 -2.14 -6.17
C ASN A 56 -13.21 -0.94 -7.07
N LEU A 57 -14.21 -1.09 -7.94
CA LEU A 57 -14.67 -0.02 -8.85
C LEU A 57 -15.17 1.23 -8.13
N ASP A 58 -15.62 1.09 -6.88
CA ASP A 58 -16.08 2.19 -6.03
C ASP A 58 -14.94 2.91 -5.28
N GLY A 59 -13.68 2.49 -5.50
CA GLY A 59 -12.50 3.03 -4.81
C GLY A 59 -12.28 2.48 -3.41
N SER A 60 -13.11 1.56 -2.92
CA SER A 60 -12.88 0.87 -1.65
C SER A 60 -11.77 -0.18 -1.78
N PHE A 61 -11.07 -0.48 -0.69
CA PHE A 61 -10.10 -1.58 -0.67
C PHE A 61 -10.77 -2.93 -0.95
N ALA A 62 -10.18 -3.69 -1.88
CA ALA A 62 -10.60 -5.04 -2.17
C ALA A 62 -10.33 -5.99 -0.98
N GLU A 63 -11.12 -7.07 -0.87
CA GLU A 63 -11.07 -7.97 0.29
C GLU A 63 -9.72 -8.69 0.43
N HIS A 64 -9.02 -8.93 -0.69
CA HIS A 64 -7.72 -9.60 -0.70
C HIS A 64 -6.54 -8.70 -0.31
N VAL A 65 -6.75 -7.39 -0.10
CA VAL A 65 -5.67 -6.44 0.20
C VAL A 65 -4.83 -6.84 1.41
N PRO A 66 -5.40 -7.24 2.58
CA PRO A 66 -4.60 -7.67 3.72
C PRO A 66 -3.70 -8.87 3.43
N TYR A 67 -4.15 -9.80 2.60
CA TYR A 67 -3.39 -10.99 2.22
C TYR A 67 -2.27 -10.65 1.24
N THR A 68 -2.55 -9.73 0.31
CA THR A 68 -1.56 -9.24 -0.66
C THR A 68 -0.47 -8.46 0.07
N LEU A 69 -0.85 -7.55 0.96
CA LEU A 69 0.10 -6.80 1.78
C LEU A 69 0.96 -7.74 2.62
N ALA A 70 0.34 -8.67 3.35
CA ALA A 70 1.05 -9.70 4.08
C ALA A 70 2.08 -10.42 3.22
N PHE A 71 1.65 -10.91 2.06
CA PHE A 71 2.52 -11.60 1.13
C PHE A 71 3.68 -10.72 0.64
N SER A 72 3.42 -9.46 0.26
CA SER A 72 4.41 -8.57 -0.34
C SER A 72 5.45 -8.07 0.68
N VAL A 73 5.05 -7.69 1.90
CA VAL A 73 5.99 -7.13 2.88
C VAL A 73 6.62 -8.17 3.81
N SER A 74 6.13 -9.41 3.81
CA SER A 74 6.71 -10.52 4.57
C SER A 74 7.57 -11.45 3.71
N ARG A 75 7.92 -11.08 2.47
CA ARG A 75 8.74 -11.93 1.57
C ARG A 75 10.11 -12.29 2.17
N ILE A 76 10.77 -11.32 2.79
CA ILE A 76 12.09 -11.53 3.42
C ILE A 76 11.95 -12.31 4.72
N ASN A 77 10.83 -12.16 5.43
CA ASN A 77 10.59 -12.80 6.71
C ASN A 77 9.14 -13.31 6.76
N ALA A 78 8.94 -14.54 6.29
CA ALA A 78 7.63 -15.14 6.11
C ALA A 78 6.84 -15.29 7.43
N GLU A 79 7.53 -15.44 8.56
CA GLU A 79 6.92 -15.57 9.88
C GLU A 79 6.09 -14.33 10.26
N ARG A 80 6.40 -13.16 9.67
CA ARG A 80 5.65 -11.92 9.90
C ARG A 80 4.33 -11.85 9.16
N GLY A 81 4.07 -12.74 8.20
CA GLY A 81 2.90 -12.65 7.31
C GLY A 81 1.58 -12.58 8.06
N ILE A 82 1.43 -13.35 9.15
CA ILE A 82 0.21 -13.31 9.98
C ILE A 82 0.06 -11.94 10.66
N ALA A 83 1.11 -11.45 11.33
CA ALA A 83 1.08 -10.16 12.03
C ALA A 83 0.76 -9.00 11.07
N VAL A 84 1.40 -9.00 9.89
CA VAL A 84 1.14 -8.00 8.84
C VAL A 84 -0.30 -8.08 8.34
N ARG A 85 -0.84 -9.28 8.11
CA ARG A 85 -2.22 -9.45 7.65
C ARG A 85 -3.22 -8.88 8.66
N GLU A 86 -3.05 -9.19 9.94
CA GLU A 86 -3.95 -8.70 10.99
C GLU A 86 -3.82 -7.18 11.18
N ALA A 87 -2.62 -6.63 11.10
CA ALA A 87 -2.39 -5.18 11.08
C ALA A 87 -3.10 -4.52 9.88
N ALA A 88 -2.96 -5.06 8.66
CA ALA A 88 -3.63 -4.54 7.48
C ALA A 88 -5.16 -4.57 7.61
N LYS A 89 -5.74 -5.67 8.13
CA LYS A 89 -7.18 -5.75 8.42
C LYS A 89 -7.63 -4.67 9.39
N TYR A 90 -6.89 -4.49 10.48
CA TYR A 90 -7.14 -3.46 11.47
C TYR A 90 -7.12 -2.05 10.84
N CYS A 91 -6.08 -1.74 10.07
CA CYS A 91 -5.91 -0.45 9.41
C CYS A 91 -7.03 -0.13 8.42
N ILE A 92 -7.43 -1.10 7.58
CA ILE A 92 -8.57 -0.92 6.65
C ILE A 92 -9.87 -0.68 7.42
N LYS A 93 -10.10 -1.41 8.52
CA LYS A 93 -11.28 -1.22 9.36
C LYS A 93 -11.29 0.17 10.01
N ALA A 94 -10.15 0.62 10.54
CA ALA A 94 -10.01 1.94 11.15
C ALA A 94 -10.29 3.06 10.14
N LEU A 95 -9.78 2.93 8.91
CA LEU A 95 -10.06 3.86 7.81
C LEU A 95 -11.55 3.99 7.49
N ARG A 96 -12.28 2.86 7.48
CA ARG A 96 -13.73 2.86 7.29
C ARG A 96 -14.44 3.59 8.44
N SER A 97 -14.06 3.32 9.69
CA SER A 97 -14.65 3.98 10.86
C SER A 97 -14.46 5.49 10.87
N ILE A 98 -13.28 5.98 10.44
CA ILE A 98 -13.02 7.42 10.32
C ILE A 98 -13.85 8.04 9.18
N SER A 99 -14.08 7.30 8.10
CA SER A 99 -14.81 7.79 6.92
C SER A 99 -16.31 7.96 7.15
N PHE A 100 -16.92 7.22 8.07
CA PHE A 100 -18.34 7.38 8.44
C PHE A 100 -18.60 8.61 9.35
N GLY A 101 -17.57 9.14 10.02
CA GLY A 101 -17.69 10.30 10.91
C GLY A 101 -17.36 11.64 10.24
N HIS A 102 -18.22 12.11 9.33
CA HIS A 102 -18.36 13.52 8.86
C HIS A 102 -17.12 14.40 8.51
N LEU A 103 -15.87 13.93 8.54
CA LEU A 103 -14.66 14.76 8.39
C LEU A 103 -13.89 14.57 7.06
N ARG A 104 -14.36 13.73 6.15
CA ARG A 104 -13.68 13.48 4.85
C ARG A 104 -14.40 14.09 3.67
N ARG A 105 -14.44 15.42 3.59
CA ARG A 105 -14.50 16.11 2.28
C ARG A 105 -13.11 15.99 1.65
N GLY A 106 -12.85 14.90 0.91
CA GLY A 106 -11.61 14.77 0.11
C GLY A 106 -10.87 13.43 0.19
N SER A 107 -11.42 12.38 0.82
CA SER A 107 -10.79 11.06 0.74
C SER A 107 -10.86 10.52 -0.68
N ASN A 108 -9.72 10.14 -1.23
CA ASN A 108 -9.62 9.40 -2.47
C ASN A 108 -8.61 8.27 -2.28
N VAL A 109 -8.50 7.39 -3.28
CA VAL A 109 -7.61 6.22 -3.24
C VAL A 109 -6.15 6.59 -2.95
N CYS A 110 -5.69 7.78 -3.31
CA CYS A 110 -4.34 8.26 -3.01
C CYS A 110 -4.13 8.45 -1.50
N GLU A 111 -5.01 9.22 -0.86
CA GLU A 111 -4.97 9.44 0.58
C GLU A 111 -5.16 8.12 1.34
N ASP A 112 -6.14 7.31 0.94
CA ASP A 112 -6.43 6.03 1.58
C ASP A 112 -5.27 5.05 1.54
N SER A 113 -4.57 4.98 0.40
CA SER A 113 -3.36 4.14 0.25
C SER A 113 -2.28 4.57 1.23
N ASP A 114 -2.04 5.88 1.32
CA ASP A 114 -0.97 6.40 2.17
C ASP A 114 -1.29 6.19 3.65
N TYR A 115 -2.53 6.44 4.07
CA TYR A 115 -2.96 6.13 5.44
C TYR A 115 -2.85 4.63 5.77
N LEU A 116 -3.24 3.75 4.84
CA LEU A 116 -3.10 2.31 5.04
C LEU A 116 -1.64 1.92 5.25
N LEU A 117 -0.73 2.42 4.42
CA LEU A 117 0.69 2.12 4.50
C LEU A 117 1.34 2.68 5.77
N GLN A 118 1.01 3.90 6.17
CA GLN A 118 1.49 4.47 7.43
C GLN A 118 0.96 3.68 8.63
N CYS A 119 -0.33 3.34 8.63
CA CYS A 119 -0.91 2.51 9.68
C CYS A 119 -0.25 1.13 9.74
N LEU A 120 0.05 0.52 8.58
CA LEU A 120 0.75 -0.76 8.52
C LEU A 120 2.16 -0.65 9.12
N GLY A 121 2.93 0.38 8.75
CA GLY A 121 4.26 0.61 9.32
C GLY A 121 4.26 0.77 10.83
N MET A 122 3.23 1.43 11.39
CA MET A 122 3.07 1.60 12.85
C MET A 122 2.63 0.34 13.58
N ASN A 123 1.93 -0.58 12.91
CA ASN A 123 1.32 -1.77 13.53
C ASN A 123 2.02 -3.08 13.16
N THR A 124 3.23 -3.01 12.58
CA THR A 124 4.01 -4.20 12.19
C THR A 124 5.42 -4.16 12.80
N PRO A 125 6.09 -5.33 12.94
CA PRO A 125 7.44 -5.38 13.49
C PRO A 125 8.45 -4.55 12.68
N PRO A 126 9.47 -3.95 13.32
CA PRO A 126 10.53 -3.23 12.62
C PRO A 126 11.21 -4.06 11.53
N GLY A 127 11.49 -3.44 10.39
CA GLY A 127 12.05 -4.12 9.21
C GLY A 127 11.03 -4.78 8.29
N THR A 128 9.72 -4.58 8.54
CA THR A 128 8.66 -4.93 7.58
C THR A 128 8.70 -3.92 6.43
N ASN A 129 8.89 -4.40 5.20
CA ASN A 129 9.11 -3.55 4.03
C ASN A 129 8.79 -4.31 2.73
N PHE A 130 8.63 -3.61 1.61
CA PHE A 130 8.36 -4.22 0.30
C PHE A 130 9.61 -4.69 -0.44
N VAL A 131 10.82 -4.61 0.13
CA VAL A 131 12.06 -4.88 -0.60
C VAL A 131 12.07 -6.28 -1.23
N GLY A 132 11.53 -7.29 -0.54
CA GLY A 132 11.47 -8.66 -1.09
C GLY A 132 10.34 -8.93 -2.09
N ALA A 133 9.49 -7.93 -2.39
CA ALA A 133 8.45 -8.03 -3.41
C ALA A 133 8.98 -7.78 -4.84
N PHE A 134 10.17 -7.18 -4.95
CA PHE A 134 10.88 -6.84 -6.19
C PHE A 134 12.10 -7.73 -6.38
#